data_AF-A0AA44WC37-F1
#
_entry.id   AF-A0AA44WC37-F1
#
_cell.length_a   1.000
_cell.length_b   1.000
_cell.length_c   1.000
_cell.angle_alpha   90.00
_cell.angle_beta   90.00
_cell.angle_gamma   90.00
#
_symmetry.space_group_name_H-M   'P 1'
#
loop_
_entity.id
_entity.type
_entity.pdbx_description
1 polymer ?
#
loop_
_entity_poly.entity_id
_entity_poly.type
_entity_poly.pdbx_seq_one_letter_code
_entity_poly.pdbx_strand_id
1 'polypeptide(L)'
;MESSADSQRQLVIGGAGAVAALLLGLATTWAIKDYNAYIALGPGGPPNNFFGWAIVNIAVRPFCSTKAKATFTDDYPKHGAHNNIESLPRRRGPRASVAGLVPHRQVTQRAPETMRTPVSNLFENAASENPDILE
;
A
#
# COMPACT_ATOMS: atom_id res chain seq x y z
N MET A 1 51.17 26.57 -3.67
CA MET A 1 49.99 26.33 -2.81
C MET A 1 48.72 25.96 -3.60
N GLU A 2 48.59 26.30 -4.89
CA GLU A 2 47.39 25.95 -5.70
C GLU A 2 47.19 24.45 -5.96
N SER A 3 48.27 23.67 -6.16
CA SER A 3 48.18 22.25 -6.50
C SER A 3 47.47 21.37 -5.45
N SER A 4 47.56 21.73 -4.15
CA SER A 4 46.86 20.99 -3.09
C SER A 4 45.36 21.28 -3.08
N ALA A 5 44.96 22.52 -3.40
CA ALA A 5 43.55 22.92 -3.46
C ALA A 5 42.82 22.25 -4.65
N ASP A 6 43.49 22.10 -5.79
CA ASP A 6 42.94 21.40 -6.96
C ASP A 6 42.80 19.89 -6.72
N SER A 7 43.78 19.27 -6.04
CA SER A 7 43.69 17.85 -5.67
C SER A 7 42.54 17.58 -4.69
N GLN A 8 42.33 18.45 -3.70
CA GLN A 8 41.20 18.37 -2.78
C GLN A 8 39.86 18.58 -3.52
N ARG A 9 39.78 19.51 -4.47
CA ARG A 9 38.59 19.73 -5.31
C ARG A 9 38.27 18.49 -6.16
N GLN A 10 39.27 17.87 -6.79
CA GLN A 10 39.08 16.65 -7.58
C GLN A 10 38.62 15.47 -6.71
N LEU A 11 39.15 15.35 -5.49
CA LEU A 11 38.74 14.30 -4.55
C LEU A 11 37.30 14.51 -4.03
N VAL A 12 36.89 15.75 -3.78
CA VAL A 12 35.52 16.10 -3.39
C VAL A 12 34.55 15.89 -4.55
N ILE A 13 34.91 16.28 -5.78
CA ILE A 13 34.08 16.07 -6.98
C ILE A 13 33.93 14.57 -7.29
N GLY A 14 35.02 13.81 -7.22
CA GLY A 14 34.99 12.35 -7.41
C GLY A 14 34.19 11.63 -6.32
N GLY A 15 34.36 12.03 -5.06
CA GLY A 15 33.59 11.51 -3.92
C GLY A 15 32.10 11.84 -4.03
N ALA A 16 31.76 13.09 -4.38
CA ALA A 16 30.38 13.52 -4.60
C ALA A 16 29.73 12.76 -5.78
N GLY A 17 30.47 12.53 -6.86
CA GLY A 17 30.01 11.74 -8.01
C GLY A 17 29.71 10.28 -7.64
N ALA A 18 30.59 9.63 -6.87
CA ALA A 18 30.39 8.26 -6.41
C ALA A 18 29.16 8.13 -5.49
N VAL A 19 28.98 9.08 -4.56
CA VAL A 19 27.80 9.11 -3.68
C VAL A 19 26.52 9.35 -4.48
N ALA A 20 26.53 10.29 -5.44
CA ALA A 20 25.38 10.54 -6.29
C ALA A 20 24.98 9.30 -7.11
N ALA A 21 25.95 8.59 -7.70
CA ALA A 21 25.70 7.36 -8.44
C ALA A 21 25.10 6.25 -7.55
N LEU A 22 25.61 6.10 -6.33
CA LEU A 22 25.08 5.14 -5.36
C LEU A 22 23.62 5.46 -4.98
N LEU A 23 23.34 6.73 -4.65
CA LEU A 23 22.00 7.18 -4.32
C LEU A 23 21.03 6.99 -5.50
N LEU A 24 21.47 7.29 -6.72
CA LEU A 24 20.67 7.08 -7.92
C LEU A 24 20.35 5.60 -8.14
N GLY A 25 21.34 4.72 -7.94
CA GLY A 25 21.16 3.26 -8.06
C GLY A 25 20.18 2.71 -7.02
N LEU A 26 20.29 3.16 -5.77
CA LEU A 26 19.36 2.78 -4.69
C LEU A 26 17.94 3.30 -4.95
N ALA A 27 17.82 4.57 -5.35
CA ALA A 27 16.53 5.18 -5.68
C ALA A 27 15.85 4.48 -6.85
N THR A 28 16.61 4.13 -7.90
CA THR A 28 16.11 3.38 -9.05
C THR A 28 15.64 1.99 -8.64
N THR A 29 16.43 1.27 -7.84
CA THR A 29 16.06 -0.07 -7.35
C THR A 29 14.78 -0.02 -6.51
N TRP A 30 14.65 1.00 -5.65
CA TRP A 30 13.45 1.24 -4.86
C TRP A 30 12.25 1.56 -5.75
N ALA A 31 12.40 2.46 -6.72
CA ALA A 31 11.32 2.87 -7.63
C ALA A 31 10.81 1.70 -8.47
N ILE A 32 11.70 0.83 -8.97
CA ILE A 32 11.30 -0.38 -9.71
C ILE A 32 10.47 -1.32 -8.82
N LYS A 33 10.89 -1.54 -7.58
CA LYS A 33 10.16 -2.39 -6.63
C LYS A 33 8.79 -1.79 -6.26
N ASP A 34 8.73 -0.48 -6.01
CA ASP A 34 7.50 0.23 -5.68
C ASP A 34 6.52 0.25 -6.87
N TYR A 35 7.02 0.46 -8.09
CA TYR A 35 6.23 0.38 -9.31
C TYR A 35 5.67 -1.04 -9.55
N ASN A 36 6.49 -2.08 -9.41
CA ASN A 36 6.02 -3.45 -9.56
C ASN A 36 4.96 -3.80 -8.51
N ALA A 37 5.10 -3.30 -7.27
CA ALA A 37 4.09 -3.45 -6.24
C ALA A 37 2.79 -2.71 -6.60
N TYR A 38 2.88 -1.50 -7.18
CA TYR A 38 1.73 -0.75 -7.66
C TYR A 38 0.96 -1.50 -8.76
N ILE A 39 1.65 -2.00 -9.78
CA ILE A 39 1.05 -2.77 -10.88
C ILE A 39 0.44 -4.08 -10.37
N ALA A 40 1.11 -4.76 -9.43
CA ALA A 40 0.62 -6.03 -8.85
C ALA A 40 -0.69 -5.87 -8.06
N LEU A 41 -1.00 -4.66 -7.59
CA LEU A 41 -2.31 -4.37 -7.02
C LEU A 41 -3.39 -4.33 -8.11
N GLY A 42 -3.07 -4.05 -9.37
CA GLY A 42 -4.06 -3.97 -10.44
C GLY A 42 -4.92 -2.70 -10.38
N PRO A 43 -5.91 -2.54 -11.28
CA PRO A 43 -6.62 -1.28 -11.48
C PRO A 43 -7.55 -0.90 -10.31
N GLY A 44 -7.58 0.38 -9.94
CA GLY A 44 -8.47 0.87 -8.88
C GLY A 44 -8.35 2.37 -8.62
N GLY A 45 -8.70 3.17 -9.64
CA GLY A 45 -8.73 4.64 -9.59
C GLY A 45 -7.73 5.25 -10.58
N PRO A 46 -6.48 5.54 -10.18
CA PRO A 46 -5.47 6.05 -11.09
C PRO A 46 -5.17 5.05 -12.22
N PRO A 47 -4.77 5.54 -13.41
CA PRO A 47 -4.39 4.68 -14.53
C PRO A 47 -3.31 3.68 -14.10
N ASN A 48 -3.51 2.38 -14.35
CA ASN A 48 -2.57 1.32 -13.95
C ASN A 48 -1.33 1.27 -14.86
N ASN A 49 -0.59 2.38 -14.91
CA ASN A 49 0.60 2.61 -15.70
C ASN A 49 1.59 3.49 -14.92
N PHE A 50 2.73 3.81 -15.53
CA PHE A 50 3.76 4.65 -14.92
C PHE A 50 3.24 6.04 -14.50
N PHE A 51 2.36 6.65 -15.27
CA PHE A 51 1.80 7.97 -14.94
C PHE A 51 0.94 7.91 -13.68
N GLY A 52 0.08 6.90 -13.53
CA GLY A 52 -0.71 6.71 -12.31
C GLY A 52 0.18 6.45 -11.10
N TRP A 53 1.23 5.65 -11.25
CA TRP A 53 2.24 5.45 -10.19
C TRP A 53 2.92 6.76 -9.78
N ALA A 54 3.33 7.59 -10.74
CA ALA A 54 3.97 8.87 -10.48
C ALA A 54 3.02 9.85 -9.76
N ILE A 55 1.76 9.94 -10.18
CA ILE A 55 0.74 10.76 -9.52
C ILE A 55 0.56 10.31 -8.07
N VAL A 56 0.41 9.01 -7.83
CA VAL A 56 0.25 8.47 -6.47
C VAL A 56 1.46 8.80 -5.60
N ASN A 57 2.68 8.66 -6.13
CA ASN A 57 3.90 8.91 -5.37
C ASN A 57 4.21 10.38 -5.12
N ILE A 58 3.95 11.27 -6.10
CA ILE A 58 4.31 12.68 -6.00
C ILE A 58 3.15 13.50 -5.41
N ALA A 59 1.91 13.25 -5.85
CA ALA A 59 0.77 14.07 -5.48
C ALA A 59 -0.01 13.52 -4.28
N VAL A 60 -0.03 12.19 -4.05
CA VAL A 60 -0.87 11.59 -2.99
C VAL A 60 -0.06 11.23 -1.75
N ARG A 61 1.10 10.57 -1.94
CA ARG A 61 1.95 10.05 -0.85
C ARG A 61 2.33 11.09 0.21
N PRO A 62 2.61 12.38 -0.11
CA PRO A 62 2.92 13.38 0.91
C PRO A 62 1.77 13.70 1.87
N PHE A 63 0.52 13.51 1.42
CA PHE A 63 -0.68 13.78 2.24
C PHE A 63 -1.14 12.56 3.04
N CYS A 64 -0.45 11.43 2.90
CA CYS A 64 -0.84 10.21 3.59
C CYS A 64 -0.02 9.98 4.85
N SER A 65 -0.72 9.57 5.92
CA SER A 65 -0.06 9.21 7.18
C SER A 65 0.84 7.99 6.98
N THR A 66 2.04 8.04 7.56
CA THR A 66 2.92 6.88 7.60
C THR A 66 2.29 5.79 8.45
N LYS A 67 2.50 4.52 8.09
CA LYS A 67 2.01 3.37 8.89
C LYS A 67 2.41 3.45 10.37
N ALA A 68 3.57 4.03 10.68
CA ALA A 68 4.04 4.23 12.05
C ALA A 68 3.27 5.29 12.86
N LYS A 69 2.54 6.20 12.18
CA LYS A 69 1.71 7.25 12.79
C LYS A 69 0.22 6.95 12.68
N ALA A 70 -0.17 5.78 12.17
CA ALA A 70 -1.56 5.38 12.13
C ALA A 70 -1.99 4.97 13.53
N THR A 71 -2.86 5.77 14.17
CA THR A 71 -3.43 5.44 15.48
C THR A 71 -4.18 4.12 15.37
N PHE A 72 -3.75 3.14 16.16
CA PHE A 72 -4.36 1.83 16.17
C PHE A 72 -5.58 1.82 17.08
N THR A 73 -6.56 0.97 16.76
CA THR A 73 -7.77 0.86 17.58
C THR A 73 -7.45 0.38 19.01
N ASP A 74 -6.40 -0.44 19.19
CA ASP A 74 -5.96 -0.84 20.54
C ASP A 74 -5.13 0.24 21.26
N ASP A 75 -4.73 1.33 20.57
CA ASP A 75 -4.13 2.51 21.21
C ASP A 75 -5.19 3.35 21.92
N TYR A 76 -6.49 3.13 21.62
CA TYR A 76 -7.56 3.81 22.32
C TYR A 76 -7.73 3.24 23.74
N PRO A 77 -8.21 4.06 24.68
CA PRO A 77 -8.49 3.62 26.03
C PRO A 77 -9.43 2.42 26.04
N LYS A 78 -9.09 1.38 26.80
CA LYS A 78 -9.91 0.17 26.96
C LYS A 78 -11.20 0.41 27.75
N HIS A 79 -11.34 1.57 28.37
CA HIS A 79 -12.48 1.97 29.18
C HIS A 79 -13.41 2.89 28.38
N GLY A 80 -14.72 2.71 28.53
CA GLY A 80 -15.74 3.50 27.83
C GLY A 80 -16.41 2.78 26.65
N ALA A 81 -16.06 1.51 26.41
CA ALA A 81 -16.86 0.67 25.54
C ALA A 81 -18.21 0.35 26.22
N HIS A 82 -19.28 0.26 25.43
CA HIS A 82 -20.59 -0.12 25.95
C HIS A 82 -20.62 -1.63 26.27
N ASN A 83 -21.38 -2.06 27.29
CA ASN A 83 -21.39 -3.45 27.78
C ASN A 83 -21.66 -4.50 26.69
N ASN A 84 -22.44 -4.14 25.67
CA ASN A 84 -22.71 -5.01 24.51
C ASN A 84 -21.43 -5.28 23.69
N ILE A 85 -20.54 -4.30 23.54
CA ILE A 85 -19.26 -4.47 22.82
C ILE A 85 -18.32 -5.35 23.63
N GLU A 86 -18.28 -5.17 24.95
CA GLU A 86 -17.46 -5.98 25.85
C GLU A 86 -17.91 -7.45 25.89
N SER A 87 -19.21 -7.70 25.71
CA SER A 87 -19.77 -9.06 25.64
C SER A 87 -19.44 -9.82 24.35
N LEU A 88 -18.93 -9.14 23.31
CA LEU A 88 -18.63 -9.80 22.03
C LEU A 88 -17.41 -10.73 22.16
N PRO A 89 -17.44 -11.91 21.51
CA PRO A 89 -16.29 -12.78 21.50
C PRO A 89 -15.11 -12.10 20.81
N ARG A 90 -13.91 -12.28 21.36
CA ARG A 90 -12.70 -11.72 20.77
C ARG A 90 -12.45 -12.32 19.39
N ARG A 91 -12.20 -11.45 18.41
CA ARG A 91 -11.88 -11.85 17.03
C ARG A 91 -10.71 -12.84 17.03
N ARG A 92 -10.92 -13.99 16.38
CA ARG A 92 -9.89 -15.02 16.19
C ARG A 92 -9.05 -14.70 14.96
N GLY A 93 -7.74 -14.88 15.09
CA GLY A 93 -6.78 -14.72 14.01
C GLY A 93 -6.21 -13.29 13.85
N PRO A 94 -5.10 -13.16 13.10
CA PRO A 94 -4.43 -11.89 12.91
C PRO A 94 -5.27 -10.92 12.07
N ARG A 95 -4.94 -9.63 12.12
CA ARG A 95 -5.50 -8.63 11.20
C ARG A 95 -5.04 -8.94 9.78
N ALA A 96 -5.91 -8.67 8.81
CA ALA A 96 -5.51 -8.76 7.41
C ALA A 96 -4.43 -7.70 7.11
N SER A 97 -3.46 -8.09 6.29
CA SER A 97 -2.44 -7.17 5.79
C SER A 97 -3.02 -6.42 4.61
N VAL A 98 -2.70 -5.13 4.56
CA VAL A 98 -3.18 -4.22 3.52
C VAL A 98 -1.99 -3.55 2.84
N ALA A 99 -2.06 -3.51 1.52
CA ALA A 99 -1.01 -2.99 0.65
C ALA A 99 -1.56 -1.92 -0.29
N GLY A 100 -0.66 -1.05 -0.74
CA GLY A 100 -0.99 0.08 -1.60
C GLY A 100 -1.51 1.28 -0.84
N LEU A 101 -1.31 2.46 -1.43
CA LEU A 101 -1.95 3.69 -1.00
C LEU A 101 -3.24 3.88 -1.79
N VAL A 102 -3.08 3.88 -3.11
CA VAL A 102 -4.15 3.85 -4.10
C VAL A 102 -3.66 2.97 -5.26
N PRO A 103 -4.37 1.87 -5.61
CA PRO A 103 -5.48 1.28 -4.88
C PRO A 103 -5.05 0.63 -3.55
N HIS A 104 -5.90 0.74 -2.54
CA HIS A 104 -5.71 0.08 -1.26
C HIS A 104 -6.31 -1.32 -1.29
N ARG A 105 -5.53 -2.37 -1.02
CA ARG A 105 -5.99 -3.77 -1.11
C ARG A 105 -5.58 -4.63 0.05
N GLN A 106 -6.53 -5.42 0.51
CA GLN A 106 -6.27 -6.53 1.41
C GLN A 106 -5.51 -7.64 0.67
N VAL A 107 -4.31 -7.97 1.14
CA VAL A 107 -3.42 -8.96 0.49
C VAL A 107 -3.43 -10.32 1.17
N THR A 108 -3.86 -10.41 2.43
CA THR A 108 -4.01 -11.67 3.16
C THR A 108 -5.47 -11.97 3.49
N GLN A 109 -5.75 -13.16 4.01
CA GLN A 109 -7.12 -13.59 4.35
C GLN A 109 -8.07 -13.55 3.13
N ARG A 110 -7.55 -13.90 1.95
CA ARG A 110 -8.38 -14.11 0.75
C ARG A 110 -9.18 -15.40 0.94
N ALA A 111 -10.43 -15.40 0.51
CA ALA A 111 -11.21 -16.62 0.46
C ALA A 111 -10.53 -17.64 -0.49
N PRO A 112 -10.61 -18.95 -0.20
CA PRO A 112 -10.08 -19.96 -1.12
C PRO A 112 -10.86 -19.93 -2.43
N GLU A 113 -10.21 -20.29 -3.55
CA GLU A 113 -10.85 -20.24 -4.88
C GLU A 113 -12.11 -21.13 -4.95
N THR A 114 -12.14 -22.20 -4.15
CA THR A 114 -13.31 -23.09 -4.03
C THR A 114 -14.57 -22.37 -3.52
N MET A 115 -14.43 -21.24 -2.83
CA MET A 115 -15.57 -20.44 -2.35
C MET A 115 -16.18 -19.56 -3.43
N ARG A 116 -15.52 -19.39 -4.58
CA ARG A 116 -16.01 -18.51 -5.64
C ARG A 116 -17.31 -19.01 -6.24
N THR A 117 -17.36 -20.29 -6.64
CA THR A 117 -18.55 -20.89 -7.28
C THR A 117 -19.79 -20.86 -6.37
N PRO A 118 -19.73 -21.29 -5.09
CA PRO A 118 -20.89 -21.21 -4.21
C PRO A 118 -21.41 -19.78 -4.02
N VAL A 119 -20.52 -18.79 -3.91
CA VAL A 119 -20.91 -17.39 -3.73
C VAL A 119 -21.56 -16.84 -5.00
N SER A 120 -20.99 -17.12 -6.18
CA SER A 120 -21.58 -16.74 -7.47
C SER A 120 -22.98 -17.35 -7.64
N ASN A 121 -23.12 -18.66 -7.41
CA ASN A 121 -24.39 -19.35 -7.53
C ASN A 121 -25.43 -18.79 -6.54
N LEU A 122 -25.03 -18.44 -5.32
CA LEU A 122 -25.94 -17.83 -4.34
C LEU A 122 -26.53 -16.52 -4.86
N PHE A 123 -25.69 -15.64 -5.43
CA PHE A 123 -26.15 -14.38 -6.00
C PHE A 123 -26.99 -14.58 -7.26
N GLU A 124 -26.61 -15.50 -8.14
CA GLU A 124 -27.36 -15.83 -9.35
C GLU A 124 -28.76 -16.37 -9.01
N ASN A 125 -28.84 -17.29 -8.05
CA ASN A 125 -30.11 -17.84 -7.58
C ASN A 125 -30.98 -16.74 -6.96
N ALA A 126 -30.42 -15.93 -6.05
CA ALA A 126 -31.15 -14.84 -5.40
C ALA A 126 -31.69 -13.82 -6.42
N ALA A 127 -30.90 -13.49 -7.46
CA ALA A 127 -31.33 -12.62 -8.54
C ALA A 127 -32.45 -13.26 -9.39
N SER A 128 -32.35 -14.56 -9.68
CA SER A 128 -33.37 -15.28 -10.45
C SER A 128 -34.70 -15.45 -9.71
N GLU A 129 -34.65 -15.59 -8.38
CA GLU A 129 -35.82 -15.74 -7.51
C GLU A 129 -36.53 -14.40 -7.26
N ASN A 130 -35.81 -13.27 -7.37
CA ASN A 130 -36.34 -11.93 -7.11
C ASN A 130 -36.07 -10.97 -8.30
N PRO A 131 -36.61 -11.27 -9.49
CA PRO A 131 -36.35 -10.49 -10.70
C PRO A 131 -36.95 -9.07 -10.64
N ASP A 132 -37.90 -8.84 -9.75
CA ASP A 132 -38.61 -7.58 -9.52
C ASP A 132 -37.87 -6.60 -8.60
N ILE A 133 -36.83 -7.05 -7.88
CA ILE A 133 -36.03 -6.20 -6.97
C ILE A 133 -34.84 -5.54 -7.71
N LEU A 134 -34.43 -6.10 -8.84
CA LEU A 134 -33.27 -5.68 -9.62
C LEU A 134 -33.73 -4.96 -10.90
N GLU A 135 -34.04 -3.66 -10.79
CA GLU A 135 -34.25 -2.75 -11.93
C GLU A 135 -32.93 -2.18 -12.49
#